data_AF-A0A960U1J3-F1
#
_entry.id   AF-A0A960U1J3-F1
#
_cell.length_a   1.000
_cell.length_b   1.000
_cell.length_c   1.000
_cell.angle_alpha   90.00
_cell.angle_beta   90.00
_cell.angle_gamma   90.00
#
_symmetry.space_group_name_H-M   'P 1'
#
loop_
_entity.id
_entity.type
_entity.pdbx_description
1 polymer ?
#
loop_
_entity_poly.entity_id
_entity_poly.type
_entity_poly.pdbx_seq_one_letter_code
_entity_poly.pdbx_strand_id
1 'polypeptide(L)'
;MLRKFFLMLVLTAFLFTGAVACGGGGGGDDDDDDSAADDDDDDDDDDDAATCVDTDGDGFGENCEAGPDCNDGDANAYQILTGYVDADHDGYAGTSVGVCAGDALPAEFFADAPDCDDEDPMINPTADELPDELPD
;
A
#
# COMPACT_ATOMS: atom_id res chain seq x y z
N MET A 1 -16.30 34.66 13.38
CA MET A 1 -17.41 33.79 12.97
C MET A 1 -16.94 32.35 13.09
N LEU A 2 -17.41 31.68 14.14
CA LEU A 2 -16.94 30.38 14.62
C LEU A 2 -17.61 29.27 13.81
N ARG A 3 -16.90 28.70 12.82
CA ARG A 3 -17.41 27.58 12.02
C ARG A 3 -17.15 26.26 12.75
N LYS A 4 -18.07 25.99 13.69
CA LYS A 4 -18.67 24.68 14.03
C LYS A 4 -17.74 23.46 13.97
N PHE A 5 -17.23 23.10 15.15
CA PHE A 5 -17.02 21.72 15.59
C PHE A 5 -18.16 20.82 15.09
N PHE A 6 -17.85 19.90 14.19
CA PHE A 6 -18.68 18.71 13.96
C PHE A 6 -17.79 17.49 14.16
N LEU A 7 -17.66 17.13 15.43
CA LEU A 7 -17.25 15.82 15.89
C LEU A 7 -18.33 14.82 15.42
N MET A 8 -18.12 14.19 14.27
CA MET A 8 -18.91 13.03 13.86
C MET A 8 -18.05 11.77 14.05
N LEU A 9 -18.25 11.17 15.21
CA LEU A 9 -17.97 9.78 15.52
C LEU A 9 -18.64 8.89 14.44
N VAL A 10 -17.88 8.43 13.46
CA VAL A 10 -18.32 7.35 12.56
C VAL A 10 -17.68 6.06 13.04
N LEU A 11 -18.34 5.47 14.03
CA LEU A 11 -18.15 4.07 14.38
C LEU A 11 -18.90 3.25 13.31
N THR A 12 -18.22 2.82 12.27
CA THR A 12 -18.72 1.76 11.38
C THR A 12 -17.68 0.67 11.28
N ALA A 13 -17.93 -0.40 12.02
CA ALA A 13 -17.28 -1.69 11.85
C ALA A 13 -17.41 -2.14 10.39
N PHE A 14 -16.29 -2.24 9.68
CA PHE A 14 -16.25 -2.98 8.43
C PHE A 14 -16.06 -4.46 8.76
N LEU A 15 -17.15 -5.20 8.58
CA LEU A 15 -17.16 -6.65 8.64
C LEU A 15 -16.35 -7.21 7.47
N PHE A 16 -15.46 -8.14 7.79
CA PHE A 16 -14.76 -9.01 6.86
C PHE A 16 -15.68 -9.52 5.74
N THR A 17 -15.36 -9.22 4.50
CA THR A 17 -15.79 -10.02 3.34
C THR A 17 -14.56 -10.68 2.75
N GLY A 18 -14.51 -12.00 2.91
CA GLY A 18 -13.33 -12.83 2.68
C GLY A 18 -12.80 -12.83 1.25
N ALA A 19 -11.47 -12.92 1.16
CA ALA A 19 -10.77 -13.31 -0.03
C ALA A 19 -10.95 -14.82 -0.27
N VAL A 20 -11.32 -15.17 -1.49
CA VAL A 20 -11.45 -16.55 -1.96
C VAL A 20 -10.06 -17.11 -2.23
N ALA A 21 -9.69 -18.18 -1.51
CA ALA A 21 -8.45 -18.90 -1.73
C ALA A 21 -8.57 -19.81 -2.97
N CYS A 22 -7.61 -19.72 -3.89
CA CYS A 22 -7.40 -20.75 -4.90
C CYS A 22 -6.49 -21.83 -4.30
N GLY A 23 -7.00 -23.07 -4.25
CA GLY A 23 -6.37 -24.19 -3.58
C GLY A 23 -5.37 -24.99 -4.41
N GLY A 24 -4.71 -25.90 -3.69
CA GLY A 24 -3.91 -27.04 -4.16
C GLY A 24 -2.95 -27.41 -3.03
N GLY A 25 -2.95 -28.57 -2.37
CA GLY A 25 -3.45 -29.90 -2.73
C GLY A 25 -2.26 -30.80 -3.09
N GLY A 26 -1.81 -31.65 -2.16
CA GLY A 26 -0.92 -32.79 -2.46
C GLY A 26 0.05 -33.13 -1.33
N GLY A 27 -0.14 -34.29 -0.70
CA GLY A 27 0.69 -34.81 0.39
C GLY A 27 1.87 -35.68 -0.03
N GLY A 28 2.52 -36.25 0.98
CA GLY A 28 3.58 -37.25 0.88
C GLY A 28 4.28 -37.40 2.22
N ASP A 29 3.65 -38.16 3.12
CA ASP A 29 4.34 -38.83 4.22
C ASP A 29 5.24 -39.94 3.64
N ASP A 30 6.33 -40.25 4.34
CA ASP A 30 7.29 -41.36 4.17
C ASP A 30 8.72 -40.90 3.85
N ASP A 31 9.56 -40.78 4.90
CA ASP A 31 10.85 -41.49 4.98
C ASP A 31 11.38 -41.40 6.42
N ASP A 32 11.36 -42.56 7.09
CA ASP A 32 12.04 -42.86 8.34
C ASP A 32 13.56 -42.59 8.22
N ASP A 33 14.12 -41.67 9.01
CA ASP A 33 15.55 -41.66 9.32
C ASP A 33 15.75 -41.73 10.84
N ASP A 34 15.97 -42.96 11.31
CA ASP A 34 16.43 -43.30 12.65
C ASP A 34 17.75 -42.57 12.96
N SER A 35 17.70 -41.59 13.86
CA SER A 35 18.87 -41.17 14.62
C SER A 35 18.46 -40.76 16.03
N ALA A 36 18.20 -41.76 16.86
CA ALA A 36 18.19 -41.60 18.30
C ALA A 36 19.60 -41.17 18.78
N ALA A 37 19.73 -39.92 19.22
CA ALA A 37 20.67 -39.52 20.26
C ALA A 37 20.24 -38.18 20.88
N ASP A 38 20.25 -38.19 22.22
CA ASP A 38 20.38 -37.06 23.13
C ASP A 38 19.10 -36.40 23.67
N ASP A 39 18.75 -36.87 24.88
CA ASP A 39 17.89 -36.24 25.88
C ASP A 39 18.50 -34.89 26.34
N ASP A 40 18.44 -33.85 25.52
CA ASP A 40 18.66 -32.46 25.95
C ASP A 40 17.33 -31.69 25.84
N ASP A 41 16.78 -31.33 27.01
CA ASP A 41 15.73 -30.31 27.20
C ASP A 41 16.24 -28.95 26.69
N ASP A 42 16.27 -28.74 25.37
CA ASP A 42 16.31 -27.43 24.75
C ASP A 42 15.11 -27.34 23.78
N ASP A 43 14.01 -26.78 24.29
CA ASP A 43 12.92 -26.18 23.50
C ASP A 43 13.50 -25.00 22.66
N ASP A 44 14.39 -25.30 21.71
CA ASP A 44 14.76 -24.42 20.60
C ASP A 44 13.79 -24.68 19.42
N ASP A 45 12.49 -24.74 19.73
CA ASP A 45 11.43 -24.43 18.76
C ASP A 45 11.30 -22.89 18.71
N ASP A 46 12.27 -22.25 18.07
CA ASP A 46 12.00 -21.08 17.23
C ASP A 46 13.02 -21.18 16.10
N ASP A 47 12.57 -21.75 14.99
CA ASP A 47 13.31 -21.79 13.75
C ASP A 47 13.79 -20.37 13.42
N ASP A 48 14.84 -20.26 12.61
CA ASP A 48 15.22 -19.02 11.98
C ASP A 48 14.00 -18.37 11.28
N ALA A 49 13.16 -17.64 12.04
CA ALA A 49 12.35 -16.56 11.58
C ALA A 49 13.39 -15.64 10.98
N ALA A 50 13.49 -15.67 9.65
CA ALA A 50 14.28 -14.74 8.87
C ALA A 50 14.16 -13.38 9.56
N THR A 51 15.24 -12.93 10.22
CA THR A 51 15.13 -11.94 11.30
C THR A 51 14.42 -10.72 10.75
N CYS A 52 13.16 -10.54 11.11
CA CYS A 52 12.37 -9.41 10.67
C CYS A 52 13.08 -8.15 11.17
N VAL A 53 13.55 -7.32 10.24
CA VAL A 53 14.19 -6.05 10.55
C VAL A 53 13.10 -4.98 10.50
N ASP A 54 12.41 -4.85 11.62
CA ASP A 54 11.41 -3.82 11.87
C ASP A 54 12.05 -2.72 12.74
N THR A 55 12.30 -1.56 12.14
CA THR A 55 13.05 -0.47 12.79
C THR A 55 12.15 0.50 13.54
N ASP A 56 10.92 0.70 13.09
CA ASP A 56 9.98 1.67 13.67
C ASP A 56 8.82 1.03 14.45
N GLY A 57 8.71 -0.31 14.41
CA GLY A 57 7.84 -1.12 15.24
C GLY A 57 6.43 -1.32 14.67
N ASP A 58 6.23 -1.15 13.37
CA ASP A 58 4.92 -1.31 12.72
C ASP A 58 4.65 -2.71 12.16
N GLY A 59 5.65 -3.60 12.22
CA GLY A 59 5.60 -4.98 11.75
C GLY A 59 5.97 -5.17 10.28
N PHE A 60 6.25 -4.10 9.54
CA PHE A 60 6.81 -4.12 8.19
C PHE A 60 8.33 -3.97 8.24
N GLY A 61 9.02 -4.49 7.23
CA GLY A 61 10.48 -4.42 7.16
C GLY A 61 11.11 -5.54 6.35
N GLU A 62 12.45 -5.60 6.38
CA GLU A 62 13.18 -6.64 5.67
C GLU A 62 12.88 -8.02 6.30
N ASN A 63 12.39 -8.96 5.49
CA ASN A 63 12.03 -10.32 5.91
C ASN A 63 10.90 -10.41 6.95
N CYS A 64 10.08 -9.37 7.09
CA CYS A 64 8.91 -9.39 7.96
C CYS A 64 7.70 -10.06 7.29
N GLU A 65 6.86 -10.75 8.06
CA GLU A 65 5.66 -11.44 7.56
C GLU A 65 4.64 -10.46 6.95
N ALA A 66 4.54 -9.25 7.50
CA ALA A 66 3.63 -8.20 6.99
C ALA A 66 4.07 -7.66 5.62
N GLY A 67 5.34 -7.84 5.25
CA GLY A 67 5.94 -7.38 4.00
C GLY A 67 7.02 -6.32 4.21
N PRO A 68 7.61 -5.82 3.10
CA PRO A 68 8.64 -4.80 3.14
C PRO A 68 8.08 -3.45 3.58
N ASP A 69 8.90 -2.68 4.27
CA ASP A 69 8.65 -1.28 4.64
C ASP A 69 9.32 -0.33 3.64
N CYS A 70 8.64 0.76 3.29
CA CYS A 70 9.20 1.80 2.44
C CYS A 70 9.89 2.93 3.23
N ASN A 71 9.69 3.01 4.55
CA ASN A 71 10.30 4.00 5.43
C ASN A 71 10.50 3.51 6.87
N ASP A 72 11.67 2.89 7.09
CA ASP A 72 12.19 2.38 8.38
C ASP A 72 12.22 3.39 9.57
N GLY A 73 11.80 4.64 9.37
CA GLY A 73 11.79 5.69 10.38
C GLY A 73 10.41 6.26 10.70
N ASP A 74 9.33 5.77 10.06
CA ASP A 74 7.97 6.25 10.30
C ASP A 74 6.94 5.12 10.15
N ALA A 75 6.53 4.59 11.30
CA ALA A 75 5.54 3.52 11.46
C ALA A 75 4.15 3.81 10.84
N ASN A 76 3.93 5.03 10.33
CA ASN A 76 2.71 5.39 9.59
C ASN A 76 2.91 5.35 8.07
N ALA A 77 4.08 4.90 7.58
CA ALA A 77 4.49 4.95 6.19
C ALA A 77 5.17 3.63 5.75
N TYR A 78 4.38 2.57 5.65
CA TYR A 78 4.87 1.21 5.35
C TYR A 78 4.65 0.72 3.92
N GLN A 79 3.89 1.44 3.09
CA GLN A 79 3.57 0.99 1.73
C GLN A 79 3.73 2.10 0.68
N ILE A 80 4.01 1.70 -0.56
CA ILE A 80 4.01 2.63 -1.69
C ILE A 80 2.58 2.74 -2.23
N LEU A 81 1.99 3.92 -2.09
CA LEU A 81 0.75 4.31 -2.75
C LEU A 81 1.05 5.10 -4.02
N THR A 82 0.25 4.88 -5.07
CA THR A 82 0.29 5.72 -6.27
C THR A 82 -0.53 6.98 -6.03
N GLY A 83 0.13 8.13 -6.02
CA GLY A 83 -0.50 9.44 -6.03
C GLY A 83 -0.24 10.18 -7.34
N TYR A 84 -0.93 11.29 -7.54
CA TYR A 84 -0.77 12.17 -8.69
C TYR A 84 -0.44 13.59 -8.23
N VAL A 85 0.37 14.29 -9.02
CA VAL A 85 0.71 15.70 -8.80
C VAL A 85 0.13 16.55 -9.92
N ASP A 86 -0.12 17.82 -9.60
CA ASP A 86 -0.51 18.87 -10.54
C ASP A 86 0.76 19.67 -10.88
N ALA A 87 1.35 19.39 -12.05
CA ALA A 87 2.65 19.97 -12.41
C ALA A 87 2.54 21.34 -13.11
N ASP A 88 1.46 21.59 -13.85
CA ASP A 88 1.21 22.85 -14.55
C ASP A 88 0.39 23.88 -13.73
N HIS A 89 -0.13 23.46 -12.58
CA HIS A 89 -0.89 24.23 -11.60
C HIS A 89 -2.26 24.70 -12.08
N ASP A 90 -2.95 23.89 -12.88
CA ASP A 90 -4.30 24.18 -13.37
C ASP A 90 -5.42 23.65 -12.44
N GLY A 91 -5.06 22.85 -11.44
CA GLY A 91 -5.95 22.24 -10.46
C GLY A 91 -6.38 20.80 -10.79
N TYR A 92 -5.85 20.23 -11.87
CA TYR A 92 -5.98 18.83 -12.25
C TYR A 92 -4.59 18.18 -12.18
N ALA A 93 -4.56 16.92 -11.76
CA ALA A 93 -3.31 16.17 -11.64
C ALA A 93 -3.24 15.15 -12.79
N GLY A 94 -2.04 14.90 -13.31
CA GLY A 94 -1.84 13.87 -14.34
C GLY A 94 -0.59 13.02 -14.14
N THR A 95 0.48 13.55 -13.57
CA THR A 95 1.73 12.80 -13.39
C THR A 95 1.65 11.87 -12.19
N SER A 96 1.84 10.56 -12.44
CA SER A 96 1.87 9.55 -11.37
C SER A 96 3.21 9.52 -10.63
N VAL A 97 3.14 9.41 -9.30
CA VAL A 97 4.29 9.33 -8.40
C VAL A 97 4.06 8.24 -7.36
N GLY A 98 5.07 7.43 -7.10
CA GLY A 98 5.07 6.48 -5.98
C GLY A 98 5.41 7.21 -4.68
N VAL A 99 4.49 7.18 -3.71
CA VAL A 99 4.62 7.87 -2.42
C VAL A 99 4.63 6.83 -1.31
N CYS A 100 5.66 6.86 -0.48
CA CYS A 100 5.68 6.06 0.74
C CYS A 100 4.71 6.65 1.77
N ALA A 101 3.68 5.88 2.12
CA ALA A 101 2.56 6.28 2.96
C ALA A 101 1.94 5.05 3.66
N GLY A 102 1.06 5.30 4.63
CA GLY A 102 0.29 4.25 5.29
C GLY A 102 -0.99 3.95 4.52
N ASP A 103 -2.14 3.95 5.21
CA ASP A 103 -3.45 3.65 4.60
C ASP A 103 -3.98 4.73 3.63
N ALA A 104 -3.42 5.94 3.66
CA ALA A 104 -3.91 7.06 2.87
C ALA A 104 -2.77 7.92 2.31
N LEU A 105 -2.99 8.45 1.10
CA LEU A 105 -2.09 9.42 0.50
C LEU A 105 -2.04 10.71 1.34
N PRO A 106 -0.86 11.35 1.47
CA PRO A 106 -0.74 12.69 2.03
C PRO A 106 -1.58 13.71 1.25
N ALA A 107 -1.99 14.80 1.91
CA ALA A 107 -2.92 15.79 1.35
C ALA A 107 -2.39 16.55 0.11
N GLU A 108 -1.09 16.47 -0.17
CA GLU A 108 -0.43 17.11 -1.31
C GLU A 108 -0.51 16.27 -2.60
N PHE A 109 -1.03 15.03 -2.52
CA PHE A 109 -1.20 14.14 -3.66
C PHE A 109 -2.67 13.87 -3.94
N PHE A 110 -2.99 13.73 -5.22
CA PHE A 110 -4.31 13.37 -5.70
C PHE A 110 -4.42 11.86 -5.86
N ALA A 111 -5.62 11.30 -5.64
CA ALA A 111 -5.88 9.87 -5.79
C ALA A 111 -6.23 9.47 -7.24
N ASP A 112 -6.53 10.45 -8.09
CA ASP A 112 -6.93 10.28 -9.48
C ASP A 112 -6.08 11.21 -10.37
N ALA A 113 -5.93 10.83 -11.65
CA ALA A 113 -5.29 11.65 -12.70
C ALA A 113 -6.30 12.03 -13.78
N PRO A 114 -7.11 13.07 -13.57
CA PRO A 114 -8.03 13.54 -14.58
C PRO A 114 -7.34 14.32 -15.71
N ASP A 115 -6.10 14.80 -15.51
CA ASP A 115 -5.34 15.51 -16.54
C ASP A 115 -4.60 14.54 -17.49
N CYS A 116 -4.76 14.75 -18.79
CA CYS A 116 -4.10 13.96 -19.83
C CYS A 116 -2.76 14.56 -20.30
N ASP A 117 -2.50 15.85 -20.04
CA ASP A 117 -1.24 16.53 -20.33
C ASP A 117 -0.87 17.50 -19.20
N ASP A 118 -0.38 16.92 -18.10
CA ASP A 118 0.06 17.60 -16.86
C ASP A 118 1.24 18.58 -17.05
N GLU A 119 1.71 18.78 -18.28
CA GLU A 119 2.71 19.80 -18.63
C GLU A 119 2.09 21.03 -19.31
N ASP A 120 0.81 21.01 -19.71
CA ASP A 120 0.10 22.09 -20.40
C ASP A 120 -1.22 22.49 -19.71
N PRO A 121 -1.27 23.65 -19.03
CA PRO A 121 -2.43 24.07 -18.23
C PRO A 121 -3.67 24.42 -19.07
N MET A 122 -3.56 24.35 -20.41
CA MET A 122 -4.68 24.53 -21.33
C MET A 122 -5.35 23.20 -21.73
N ILE A 123 -4.76 22.06 -21.39
CA ILE A 123 -5.27 20.73 -21.74
C ILE A 123 -5.73 20.05 -20.45
N ASN A 124 -7.02 20.17 -20.11
CA ASN A 124 -7.57 19.59 -18.89
C ASN A 124 -9.06 19.24 -19.04
N PRO A 125 -9.69 18.53 -18.09
CA PRO A 125 -11.09 18.10 -18.18
C PRO A 125 -12.12 19.21 -18.35
N THR A 126 -11.76 20.45 -18.02
CA THR A 126 -12.64 21.62 -18.16
C THR A 126 -12.28 22.51 -19.32
N ALA A 127 -11.18 22.22 -20.03
CA ALA A 127 -10.84 22.90 -21.26
C ALA A 127 -11.94 22.62 -22.30
N ASP A 128 -12.33 23.65 -23.05
CA ASP A 128 -13.24 23.47 -24.17
C ASP A 128 -12.52 22.62 -25.22
N GLU A 129 -12.87 21.32 -25.28
CA GLU A 129 -12.43 20.47 -26.38
C GLU A 129 -13.09 21.01 -27.65
N LEU A 130 -12.31 21.78 -28.43
CA LEU A 130 -12.74 22.17 -29.75
C LEU A 130 -12.97 20.86 -30.52
N PRO A 131 -14.21 20.56 -30.94
CA PRO A 131 -14.45 19.37 -31.72
C PRO A 131 -13.57 19.45 -32.97
N ASP A 132 -12.86 18.36 -33.24
CA ASP A 132 -11.93 18.24 -34.35
C ASP A 132 -12.69 18.45 -35.67
N GLU A 133 -12.80 19.70 -36.13
CA GLU A 133 -13.35 20.03 -37.44
C GLU A 133 -12.31 19.72 -38.52
N LEU A 134 -11.92 18.46 -38.65
CA LEU A 134 -11.27 17.95 -39.84
C LEU A 134 -12.36 17.41 -40.79
N PRO A 135 -12.66 18.12 -41.90
CA PRO A 135 -13.54 17.56 -42.92
C PRO A 135 -12.85 16.39 -43.65
N ASP A 136 -13.54 15.25 -43.71
CA ASP A 136 -13.22 14.05 -44.51
C ASP A 136 -13.09 14.35 -46.03
#